data_AF-A0A226M7H4-F1
#
_entry.id   AF-A0A226M7H4-F1
#
_cell.length_a   1.000
_cell.length_b   1.000
_cell.length_c   1.000
_cell.angle_alpha   90.00
_cell.angle_beta   90.00
_cell.angle_gamma   90.00
#
_symmetry.space_group_name_H-M   'P 1'
#
loop_
_entity.id
_entity.type
_entity.pdbx_description
1 polymer ?
#
loop_
_entity_poly.entity_id
_entity_poly.type
_entity_poly.pdbx_seq_one_letter_code
_entity_poly.pdbx_strand_id
1 'polypeptide(L)'
;EEADPSLQALEVRQEEILKRLYELKSAVDGLSKMIQTPDADFDVTHVIQNDEASPLTANGADLDFMLGKDYGALKDIVINANPSVPPLSLLVLHSLLCERYKVLSAVHTHSSVKSVPEKLLKCFGEQTKKQPRHEYQLGFTLIWKDGKNKLSSRGVE
;
A
#
# COMPACT_ATOMS: atom_id res chain seq x y z
N GLU A 1 27.91 -62.20 -12.25
CA GLU A 1 26.66 -61.48 -12.53
C GLU A 1 27.07 -60.08 -12.97
N GLU A 2 27.22 -59.92 -14.28
CA GLU A 2 27.73 -58.69 -14.90
C GLU A 2 26.53 -57.74 -15.02
N ALA A 3 26.55 -56.64 -14.26
CA ALA A 3 25.43 -55.70 -14.22
C ALA A 3 25.12 -55.20 -15.64
N ASP A 4 23.88 -55.39 -16.07
CA ASP A 4 23.43 -55.06 -17.43
C ASP A 4 23.73 -53.57 -17.72
N PRO A 5 24.47 -53.25 -18.79
CA PRO A 5 24.83 -51.87 -19.11
C PRO A 5 23.61 -50.96 -19.30
N SER A 6 22.45 -51.54 -19.66
CA SER A 6 21.18 -50.80 -19.74
C SER A 6 20.64 -50.39 -18.36
N LEU A 7 20.87 -51.21 -17.33
CA LEU A 7 20.47 -50.95 -15.95
C LEU A 7 21.33 -49.86 -15.33
N GLN A 8 22.64 -49.88 -15.56
CA GLN A 8 23.56 -48.81 -15.12
C GLN A 8 23.23 -47.47 -15.78
N ALA A 9 22.93 -47.46 -17.09
CA ALA A 9 22.52 -46.25 -17.79
C ALA A 9 21.21 -45.67 -17.22
N LEU A 10 20.30 -46.54 -16.75
CA LEU A 10 19.06 -46.12 -16.13
C LEU A 10 19.28 -45.53 -14.73
N GLU A 11 20.13 -46.15 -13.92
CA GLU A 11 20.52 -45.64 -12.59
C GLU A 11 21.18 -44.27 -12.68
N VAL A 12 22.13 -44.10 -13.61
CA VAL A 12 22.79 -42.80 -13.86
C VAL A 12 21.77 -41.75 -14.28
N ARG A 13 20.80 -42.10 -15.15
CA ARG A 13 19.73 -41.18 -15.56
C ARG A 13 18.82 -40.80 -14.39
N GLN A 14 18.51 -41.75 -13.51
CA GLN A 14 17.68 -41.49 -12.32
C GLN A 14 18.40 -40.57 -11.33
N GLU A 15 19.70 -40.75 -11.12
CA GLU A 15 20.52 -39.89 -10.28
C GLU A 15 20.60 -38.46 -10.85
N GLU A 16 20.77 -38.33 -12.18
CA GLU A 16 20.75 -37.03 -12.85
C GLU A 16 19.40 -36.33 -12.72
N ILE A 17 18.29 -37.06 -12.87
CA ILE A 17 16.95 -36.51 -12.69
C ILE A 17 16.74 -36.02 -11.25
N LEU A 18 17.15 -36.81 -10.25
CA LEU A 18 17.05 -36.42 -8.83
C LEU A 18 17.87 -35.16 -8.53
N LYS A 19 19.08 -35.06 -9.07
CA LYS A 19 19.92 -33.87 -8.95
C LYS A 19 19.24 -32.64 -9.55
N ARG A 20 18.70 -32.76 -10.77
CA ARG A 20 17.96 -31.68 -11.44
C ARG A 20 16.72 -31.26 -10.65
N LEU A 21 15.99 -32.20 -10.04
CA LEU A 21 14.83 -31.89 -9.21
C LEU A 21 15.21 -31.16 -7.93
N TYR A 22 16.35 -31.49 -7.32
CA TYR A 22 16.84 -30.80 -6.12
C TYR A 22 17.27 -29.37 -6.42
N GLU A 23 17.99 -29.17 -7.53
CA GLU A 23 18.37 -27.84 -8.03
C GLU A 23 17.14 -27.00 -8.34
N LEU A 24 16.15 -27.59 -9.02
CA LEU A 24 14.89 -26.92 -9.35
C LEU A 24 14.11 -26.53 -8.08
N LYS A 25 14.03 -27.43 -7.10
CA LYS A 25 13.40 -27.13 -5.80
C LYS A 25 14.10 -25.98 -5.08
N SER A 26 15.43 -26.00 -5.04
CA SER A 26 16.22 -24.91 -4.44
C SER A 26 15.98 -23.57 -5.15
N ALA A 27 15.92 -23.58 -6.49
CA ALA A 27 15.61 -22.39 -7.27
C ALA A 27 14.18 -21.88 -7.01
N VAL A 28 13.20 -22.77 -6.92
CA VAL A 28 11.81 -22.43 -6.58
C VAL A 28 11.70 -21.88 -5.15
N ASP A 29 12.38 -22.49 -4.18
CA ASP A 29 12.39 -22.00 -2.78
C ASP A 29 13.09 -20.64 -2.67
N GLY A 30 14.16 -20.41 -3.44
CA GLY A 30 14.83 -19.12 -3.55
C GLY A 30 13.94 -18.04 -4.18
N LEU A 31 13.23 -18.39 -5.26
CA LEU A 31 12.29 -17.50 -5.91
C LEU A 31 11.07 -17.21 -5.01
N SER A 32 10.54 -18.20 -4.30
CA SER A 32 9.44 -18.03 -3.34
C SER A 32 9.81 -17.03 -2.22
N LYS A 33 11.05 -17.09 -1.72
CA LYS A 33 11.57 -16.11 -0.75
C LYS A 33 11.75 -14.71 -1.35
N MET A 34 12.02 -14.61 -2.65
CA MET A 34 12.10 -13.34 -3.38
C MET A 34 10.72 -12.80 -3.78
N ILE A 35 9.71 -13.65 -3.96
CA ILE A 35 8.31 -13.21 -4.16
C ILE A 35 7.72 -12.72 -2.84
N GLN A 36 8.16 -13.25 -1.70
CA GLN A 36 7.72 -12.80 -0.37
C GLN A 36 8.40 -11.51 0.12
N THR A 37 9.35 -10.92 -0.61
CA THR A 37 9.76 -9.54 -0.34
C THR A 37 8.66 -8.60 -0.81
N PRO A 38 8.06 -7.78 0.08
CA PRO A 38 6.97 -6.89 -0.27
C PRO A 38 7.51 -5.66 -0.99
N ASP A 39 7.88 -5.84 -2.27
CA ASP A 39 8.13 -4.74 -3.19
C ASP A 39 6.97 -4.71 -4.20
N ALA A 40 6.15 -3.67 -4.01
CA ALA A 40 5.10 -3.12 -4.85
C ALA A 40 5.00 -3.62 -6.31
N ASP A 41 3.93 -4.38 -6.61
CA ASP A 41 2.90 -3.99 -7.59
C ASP A 41 1.64 -4.83 -7.36
N PHE A 42 0.57 -4.22 -6.83
CA PHE A 42 -0.72 -4.89 -6.66
C PHE A 42 -1.55 -4.59 -7.90
N ASP A 43 -1.45 -5.45 -8.92
CA ASP A 43 -2.29 -5.36 -10.11
C ASP A 43 -3.73 -5.73 -9.73
N VAL A 44 -4.55 -4.70 -9.58
CA VAL A 44 -5.99 -4.75 -9.29
C VAL A 44 -6.72 -5.21 -10.55
N THR A 45 -6.67 -6.50 -10.87
CA THR A 45 -7.43 -7.05 -11.99
C THR A 45 -8.06 -8.40 -11.69
N HIS A 46 -8.61 -8.63 -10.50
CA HIS A 46 -9.66 -9.64 -10.34
C HIS A 46 -10.65 -9.25 -9.25
N VAL A 47 -11.93 -9.57 -9.51
CA VAL A 47 -13.15 -9.21 -8.75
C VAL A 47 -13.56 -7.77 -9.08
N ILE A 48 -14.51 -7.51 -9.98
CA ILE A 48 -15.92 -7.87 -9.88
C ILE A 48 -16.53 -8.04 -11.29
N GLN A 49 -16.98 -9.26 -11.62
CA GLN A 49 -18.15 -9.46 -12.48
C GLN A 49 -19.28 -9.98 -11.59
N ASN A 50 -20.48 -9.48 -11.89
CA ASN A 50 -21.80 -9.87 -11.40
C ASN A 50 -22.33 -9.26 -10.09
N ASP A 51 -23.27 -8.35 -10.34
CA ASP A 51 -24.65 -8.32 -9.86
C ASP A 51 -25.00 -7.48 -8.63
N GLU A 52 -25.99 -6.62 -8.89
CA GLU A 52 -26.82 -5.86 -7.96
C GLU A 52 -26.16 -4.70 -7.22
N ALA A 53 -26.68 -3.51 -7.54
CA ALA A 53 -26.49 -2.26 -6.83
C ALA A 53 -27.01 -2.38 -5.38
N SER A 54 -26.21 -2.99 -4.51
CA SER A 54 -26.31 -2.77 -3.07
C SER A 54 -25.49 -1.51 -2.76
N PRO A 55 -26.02 -0.53 -1.99
CA PRO A 55 -25.22 0.62 -1.60
C PRO A 55 -24.04 0.05 -0.81
N LEU A 56 -22.81 0.20 -1.32
CA LEU A 56 -21.59 -0.20 -0.63
C LEU A 56 -21.51 0.65 0.65
N THR A 57 -22.18 0.21 1.70
CA THR A 57 -21.98 0.65 3.07
C THR A 57 -20.64 0.08 3.47
N ALA A 58 -19.58 0.88 3.25
CA ALA A 58 -18.24 0.53 3.68
C ALA A 58 -18.25 0.51 5.21
N ASN A 59 -18.54 -0.65 5.77
CA ASN A 59 -18.55 -0.86 7.20
C ASN A 59 -17.09 -0.84 7.68
N GLY A 60 -16.79 -0.25 8.85
CA GLY A 60 -15.43 -0.20 9.38
C GLY A 60 -14.72 -1.57 9.47
N ALA A 61 -15.48 -2.67 9.48
CA ALA A 61 -14.97 -4.05 9.41
C ALA A 61 -14.24 -4.37 8.08
N ASP A 62 -14.62 -3.74 6.98
CA ASP A 62 -13.93 -3.88 5.67
C ASP A 62 -12.53 -3.26 5.75
N LEU A 63 -12.43 -2.09 6.37
CA LEU A 63 -11.18 -1.36 6.55
C LEU A 63 -10.21 -2.09 7.50
N ASP A 64 -10.75 -2.73 8.56
CA ASP A 64 -9.98 -3.61 9.44
C ASP A 64 -9.49 -4.89 8.75
N PHE A 65 -10.25 -5.42 7.79
CA PHE A 65 -9.83 -6.57 7.00
C PHE A 65 -8.72 -6.18 6.00
N MET A 66 -8.83 -5.02 5.35
CA MET A 66 -7.84 -4.53 4.39
C MET A 66 -6.52 -4.10 5.03
N LEU A 67 -6.57 -3.38 6.16
CA LEU A 67 -5.37 -2.87 6.84
C LEU A 67 -4.82 -3.83 7.89
N GLY A 68 -5.59 -4.84 8.28
CA GLY A 68 -5.28 -5.72 9.41
C GLY A 68 -5.76 -5.15 10.75
N LYS A 69 -5.93 -6.07 11.72
CA LYS A 69 -6.45 -5.79 13.07
C LYS A 69 -5.48 -5.04 13.97
N ASP A 70 -4.27 -4.78 13.51
CA ASP A 70 -3.15 -4.28 14.33
C ASP A 70 -3.21 -2.76 14.50
N TYR A 71 -3.94 -2.08 13.62
CA TYR A 71 -4.13 -0.64 13.70
C TYR A 71 -5.24 -0.32 14.72
N GLY A 72 -5.06 0.70 15.55
CA GLY A 72 -6.01 1.03 16.63
C GLY A 72 -7.41 1.43 16.15
N ALA A 73 -8.28 1.78 17.11
CA ALA A 73 -9.68 2.13 16.88
C ALA A 73 -9.91 3.26 15.85
N LEU A 74 -8.90 4.13 15.63
CA LEU A 74 -8.87 5.10 14.55
C LEU A 74 -7.61 4.84 13.71
N LYS A 75 -7.79 4.73 12.39
CA LYS A 75 -6.68 4.57 11.45
C LYS A 75 -6.25 5.96 10.96
N ASP A 76 -5.10 6.44 11.40
CA ASP A 76 -4.61 7.79 11.05
C ASP A 76 -3.71 7.75 9.81
N ILE A 77 -4.05 8.57 8.81
CA ILE A 77 -3.25 8.85 7.61
C ILE A 77 -2.69 10.27 7.74
N VAL A 78 -1.36 10.41 7.65
CA VAL A 78 -0.68 11.71 7.66
C VAL A 78 0.08 11.91 6.36
N ILE A 79 -0.22 12.98 5.64
CA ILE A 79 0.34 13.27 4.32
C ILE A 79 1.04 14.62 4.35
N ASN A 80 2.30 14.65 3.92
CA ASN A 80 3.03 15.89 3.70
C ASN A 80 2.94 16.27 2.23
N ALA A 81 2.54 17.51 1.94
CA ALA A 81 2.42 18.02 0.58
C ALA A 81 3.02 19.41 0.44
N ASN A 82 3.57 19.71 -0.74
CA ASN A 82 4.06 21.05 -1.04
C ASN A 82 2.90 21.94 -1.50
N PRO A 83 2.66 23.11 -0.87
CA PRO A 83 1.59 24.01 -1.29
C PRO A 83 1.79 24.62 -2.67
N SER A 84 3.03 24.66 -3.18
CA SER A 84 3.34 25.12 -4.54
C SER A 84 2.90 24.13 -5.62
N VAL A 85 2.76 22.84 -5.26
CA VAL A 85 2.32 21.77 -6.16
C VAL A 85 1.29 20.92 -5.41
N PRO A 86 0.06 21.44 -5.21
CA PRO A 86 -0.96 20.77 -4.40
C PRO A 86 -1.41 19.47 -5.09
N PRO A 87 -1.44 18.33 -4.38
CA PRO A 87 -1.84 17.05 -4.95
C PRO A 87 -3.36 16.99 -5.14
N LEU A 88 -3.85 17.42 -6.31
CA LEU A 88 -5.28 17.47 -6.61
C LEU A 88 -5.96 16.09 -6.56
N SER A 89 -5.27 15.05 -7.00
CA SER A 89 -5.75 13.66 -6.93
C SER A 89 -6.10 13.26 -5.49
N LEU A 90 -5.33 13.74 -4.52
CA LEU A 90 -5.56 13.45 -3.11
C LEU A 90 -6.82 14.14 -2.56
N LEU A 91 -7.13 15.35 -3.02
CA LEU A 91 -8.34 16.05 -2.62
C LEU A 91 -9.61 15.35 -3.14
N VAL A 92 -9.54 14.81 -4.35
CA VAL A 92 -10.62 13.99 -4.92
C VAL A 92 -10.77 12.69 -4.13
N LEU A 93 -9.65 12.01 -3.86
CA LEU A 93 -9.67 10.76 -3.09
C LEU A 93 -10.20 10.98 -1.67
N HIS A 94 -9.83 12.09 -1.03
CA HIS A 94 -10.38 12.49 0.26
C HIS A 94 -11.90 12.63 0.22
N SER A 95 -12.45 13.26 -0.82
CA SER A 95 -13.90 13.40 -1.00
C SER A 95 -14.58 12.03 -1.12
N LEU A 96 -14.00 11.12 -1.91
CA LEU A 96 -14.47 9.74 -2.04
C LEU A 96 -14.39 8.94 -0.73
N LEU A 97 -13.34 9.16 0.07
CA LEU A 97 -13.20 8.54 1.38
C LEU A 97 -14.26 9.07 2.35
N CYS A 98 -14.61 10.35 2.31
CA CYS A 98 -15.68 10.93 3.11
C CYS A 98 -17.08 10.41 2.74
N GLU A 99 -17.30 9.96 1.50
CA GLU A 99 -18.57 9.34 1.09
C GLU A 99 -18.72 7.92 1.67
N ARG A 100 -17.61 7.21 1.88
CA ARG A 100 -17.60 5.81 2.32
C ARG A 100 -17.39 5.65 3.82
N TYR A 101 -16.58 6.51 4.41
CA TYR A 101 -16.10 6.39 5.79
C TYR A 101 -16.34 7.66 6.59
N LYS A 102 -16.41 7.51 7.92
CA LYS A 102 -16.38 8.66 8.82
C LYS A 102 -14.94 9.15 8.97
N VAL A 103 -14.58 10.17 8.18
CA VAL A 103 -13.22 10.71 8.13
C VAL A 103 -13.06 11.96 9.01
N LEU A 104 -12.15 11.90 9.98
CA LEU A 104 -11.66 13.07 10.72
C LEU A 104 -10.56 13.74 9.92
N SER A 105 -10.90 14.80 9.22
CA SER A 105 -9.93 15.54 8.40
C SER A 105 -9.15 16.53 9.26
N ALA A 106 -7.94 16.93 8.87
CA ALA A 106 -7.19 18.01 9.49
C ALA A 106 -6.19 18.59 8.49
N VAL A 107 -5.97 19.91 8.56
CA VAL A 107 -4.96 20.60 7.75
C VAL A 107 -4.04 21.38 8.67
N HIS A 108 -2.74 21.18 8.50
CA HIS A 108 -1.70 21.87 9.24
C HIS A 108 -0.71 22.53 8.28
N THR A 109 0.01 23.54 8.76
CA THR A 109 1.11 24.18 8.05
C THR A 109 2.38 23.95 8.84
N HIS A 110 3.39 23.37 8.19
CA HIS A 110 4.71 23.18 8.78
C HIS A 110 5.53 24.48 8.70
N SER A 111 6.43 24.69 9.65
CA SER A 111 7.27 25.90 9.76
C SER A 111 8.18 26.15 8.55
N SER A 112 8.42 25.14 7.71
CA SER A 112 9.20 25.29 6.47
C SER A 112 8.48 26.10 5.40
N VAL A 113 7.16 26.28 5.52
CA VAL A 113 6.35 27.09 4.61
C VAL A 113 5.99 28.40 5.30
N LYS A 114 6.26 29.53 4.64
CA LYS A 114 5.96 30.87 5.20
C LYS A 114 4.51 31.28 5.05
N SER A 115 3.87 30.91 3.96
CA SER A 115 2.49 31.27 3.65
C SER A 115 1.86 30.19 2.78
N VAL A 116 0.63 29.81 3.11
CA VAL A 116 -0.20 28.87 2.36
C VAL A 116 -1.48 29.62 1.96
N PRO A 117 -1.89 29.57 0.68
CA PRO A 117 -3.16 30.14 0.23
C PRO A 117 -4.36 29.65 1.05
N GLU A 118 -5.32 30.53 1.35
CA GLU A 118 -6.50 30.18 2.18
C GLU A 118 -7.31 29.00 1.63
N LYS A 119 -7.39 28.89 0.29
CA LYS A 119 -8.06 27.77 -0.38
C LYS A 119 -7.45 26.41 -0.02
N LEU A 120 -6.14 26.38 0.21
CA LEU A 120 -5.40 25.17 0.60
C LEU A 120 -5.48 24.92 2.11
N LEU A 121 -5.65 25.96 2.93
CA LEU A 121 -5.92 25.80 4.36
C LEU A 121 -7.31 25.21 4.63
N LYS A 122 -8.27 25.49 3.73
CA LYS A 122 -9.65 25.01 3.80
C LYS A 122 -9.97 23.96 2.74
N CYS A 123 -8.97 23.23 2.26
CA CYS A 123 -9.15 22.29 1.14
C CYS A 123 -10.09 21.11 1.46
N PHE A 124 -10.28 20.78 2.74
CA PHE A 124 -11.23 19.75 3.19
C PHE A 124 -12.58 20.32 3.67
N GLY A 125 -12.82 21.62 3.45
CA GLY A 125 -14.06 22.28 3.85
C GLY A 125 -14.08 22.77 5.32
N GLU A 126 -15.24 23.25 5.76
CA GLU A 126 -15.46 23.74 7.11
C GLU A 126 -15.49 22.54 8.08
N GLN A 127 -14.45 22.42 8.90
CA GLN A 127 -14.27 21.33 9.84
C GLN A 127 -15.37 21.33 10.90
N THR A 128 -16.40 20.50 10.73
CA THR A 128 -17.48 20.34 11.70
C THR A 128 -16.97 19.57 12.93
N LYS A 129 -16.31 20.28 13.84
CA LYS A 129 -15.78 19.79 15.12
C LYS A 129 -16.89 19.45 16.14
N LYS A 130 -17.79 18.52 15.83
CA LYS A 130 -18.91 18.20 16.75
C LYS A 130 -18.97 16.75 17.23
N GLN A 131 -18.26 15.83 16.60
CA GLN A 131 -18.28 14.42 17.01
C GLN A 131 -16.99 14.01 17.75
N PRO A 132 -17.10 13.10 18.73
CA PRO A 132 -15.96 12.58 19.47
C PRO A 132 -15.06 11.69 18.59
N ARG A 133 -13.76 11.67 18.88
CA ARG A 133 -12.73 11.01 18.04
C ARG A 133 -12.98 9.52 17.79
N HIS A 134 -13.64 8.83 18.72
CA HIS A 134 -13.93 7.39 18.63
C HIS A 134 -15.07 7.04 17.65
N GLU A 135 -15.84 8.02 17.16
CA GLU A 135 -16.87 7.80 16.15
C GLU A 135 -16.32 7.81 14.72
N TYR A 136 -15.10 8.32 14.54
CA TYR A 136 -14.43 8.33 13.25
C TYR A 136 -13.72 7.00 13.03
N GLN A 137 -13.71 6.56 11.78
CA GLN A 137 -13.04 5.33 11.35
C GLN A 137 -11.64 5.63 10.81
N LEU A 138 -11.50 6.79 10.16
CA LEU A 138 -10.26 7.22 9.52
C LEU A 138 -9.90 8.64 9.99
N GLY A 139 -8.65 8.86 10.33
CA GLY A 139 -8.09 10.19 10.46
C GLY A 139 -7.30 10.54 9.20
N PHE A 140 -7.48 11.75 8.69
CA PHE A 140 -6.84 12.22 7.47
C PHE A 140 -6.23 13.59 7.70
N THR A 141 -4.91 13.62 7.90
CA THR A 141 -4.17 14.83 8.21
C THR A 141 -3.27 15.24 7.04
N LEU A 142 -3.50 16.43 6.49
CA LEU A 142 -2.64 17.04 5.48
C LEU A 142 -1.74 18.09 6.13
N ILE A 143 -0.43 17.98 5.90
CA ILE A 143 0.56 18.93 6.38
C ILE A 143 1.22 19.61 5.18
N TRP A 144 0.97 20.91 5.04
CA TRP A 144 1.67 21.73 4.05
C TRP A 144 3.11 21.94 4.47
N LYS A 145 4.04 21.34 3.73
CA LYS A 145 5.48 21.34 4.03
C LYS A 145 6.26 21.57 2.75
N ASP A 146 7.26 22.46 2.81
CA ASP A 146 8.16 22.65 1.67
C ASP A 146 8.99 21.38 1.43
N GLY A 147 8.92 20.89 0.20
CA GLY A 147 9.59 19.70 -0.29
C GLY A 147 11.06 19.96 -0.56
N LYS A 148 11.83 20.35 0.45
CA LYS A 148 13.28 20.13 0.41
C LYS A 148 13.54 18.64 0.61
N ASN A 149 13.14 17.84 -0.37
CA ASN A 149 13.81 16.58 -0.61
C ASN A 149 15.22 16.99 -1.03
N LYS A 150 16.16 17.02 -0.09
CA LYS A 150 17.56 16.80 -0.42
C LYS A 150 17.63 15.39 -1.00
N LEU A 151 17.29 15.24 -2.28
CA LEU A 151 17.93 14.24 -3.11
C LEU A 151 19.41 14.59 -3.00
N SER A 152 20.09 13.83 -2.16
CA SER A 152 21.53 13.79 -2.06
C SER A 152 22.06 13.46 -3.44
N SER A 153 22.26 14.47 -4.28
CA SER A 153 23.25 14.45 -5.34
C SER A 153 24.63 14.43 -4.67
N ARG A 154 25.03 13.27 -4.15
CA ARG A 154 26.43 12.83 -4.25
C ARG A 154 26.58 12.54 -5.75
N GLY A 155 27.11 13.46 -6.55
CA GLY A 155 28.50 13.86 -6.43
C GLY A 155 29.33 12.64 -6.82
N VAL A 156 29.22 12.22 -8.08
CA VAL A 156 30.21 11.37 -8.73
C VAL A 156 31.04 12.35 -9.57
N GLU A 157 32.08 12.88 -8.94
CA GLU A 157 33.33 13.22 -9.65
C GLU A 157 34.21 11.98 -9.64
#